data_AF-A0A7X6Z0E6-F1
#
_entry.id   AF-A0A7X6Z0E6-F1
#
_cell.length_a   1.000
_cell.length_b   1.000
_cell.length_c   1.000
_cell.angle_alpha   90.00
_cell.angle_beta   90.00
_cell.angle_gamma   90.00
#
_symmetry.space_group_name_H-M   'P 1'
#
loop_
_entity.id
_entity.type
_entity.pdbx_description
1 polymer ?
#
loop_
_entity_poly.entity_id
_entity_poly.type
_entity_poly.pdbx_seq_one_letter_code
_entity_poly.pdbx_strand_id
1 'polypeptide(L)' 'MAKIKDDPSKVLNTEFNHYLFNTGEHYRSYEFMGAHIMEFEGKLGVQFTVWAPHAQDVFVAGDFNEWGYFQ' A
#
# COMPACT_ATOMS: atom_id res chain seq x y z
N MET A 1 -8.18 2.73 17.00
CA MET A 1 -8.81 1.76 16.08
C MET A 1 -9.89 2.45 15.26
N ALA A 2 -9.50 3.16 14.20
CA ALA A 2 -10.46 3.73 13.26
C ALA A 2 -11.08 2.59 12.44
N LYS A 3 -12.37 2.68 12.18
CA LYS A 3 -13.19 1.66 11.52
C LYS A 3 -12.72 1.45 10.07
N ILE A 4 -11.84 0.47 9.85
CA ILE A 4 -11.42 0.03 8.51
C ILE A 4 -12.57 -0.68 7.78
N LYS A 5 -13.57 -1.19 8.52
CA LYS A 5 -14.63 -2.07 7.96
C LYS A 5 -15.74 -1.38 7.18
N ASP A 6 -15.94 -0.07 7.31
CA ASP A 6 -17.13 0.61 6.77
C ASP A 6 -16.87 1.35 5.43
N ASP A 7 -15.62 1.41 4.96
CA ASP A 7 -15.24 2.10 3.73
C ASP A 7 -14.46 1.16 2.78
N PRO A 8 -15.09 0.66 1.71
CA PRO A 8 -14.44 -0.25 0.76
C PRO A 8 -13.24 0.38 0.03
N SER A 9 -13.16 1.71 -0.06
CA SER A 9 -12.01 2.40 -0.68
C SER A 9 -10.72 2.26 0.14
N LYS A 10 -10.83 1.90 1.43
CA LYS A 10 -9.69 1.67 2.32
C LYS A 10 -9.15 0.24 2.27
N VAL A 11 -9.84 -0.67 1.59
CA VAL A 11 -9.35 -2.04 1.38
C VAL A 11 -8.49 -2.03 0.11
N LEU A 12 -7.19 -1.86 0.32
CA LEU A 12 -6.20 -1.68 -0.74
C LEU A 12 -6.24 -2.75 -1.83
N ASN A 13 -6.36 -4.02 -1.43
CA ASN A 13 -6.24 -5.17 -2.33
C ASN A 13 -7.60 -5.63 -2.88
N THR A 14 -8.37 -4.71 -3.44
CA THR A 14 -9.59 -5.06 -4.19
C THR A 14 -9.40 -4.80 -5.67
N GLU A 15 -9.92 -5.70 -6.51
CA GLU A 15 -9.90 -5.52 -7.96
C GLU A 15 -10.55 -4.20 -8.39
N PHE A 16 -11.55 -3.73 -7.65
CA PHE A 16 -12.24 -2.47 -7.88
C PHE A 16 -11.31 -1.25 -7.69
N ASN A 17 -10.52 -1.22 -6.62
CA ASN A 17 -9.58 -0.11 -6.39
C ASN A 17 -8.45 -0.11 -7.42
N HIS A 18 -7.96 -1.28 -7.83
CA HIS A 18 -6.99 -1.39 -8.92
C HIS A 18 -7.56 -0.90 -10.24
N TYR A 19 -8.82 -1.26 -10.56
CA TYR A 19 -9.50 -0.80 -11.76
C TYR A 19 -9.61 0.73 -11.79
N LEU A 20 -10.19 1.33 -10.75
CA LEU A 20 -10.36 2.78 -10.67
C LEU A 20 -9.01 3.53 -10.67
N PHE A 21 -7.98 2.94 -10.04
CA PHE A 21 -6.63 3.50 -10.08
C PHE A 21 -6.06 3.50 -11.50
N ASN A 22 -6.20 2.38 -12.21
CA ASN A 22 -5.71 2.24 -13.59
C ASN A 22 -6.50 3.09 -14.60
N THR A 23 -7.79 3.37 -14.34
CA THR A 23 -8.59 4.28 -15.18
C THR A 23 -8.40 5.76 -14.84
N GLY A 24 -7.68 6.07 -13.75
CA GLY A 24 -7.48 7.46 -13.28
C GLY A 24 -8.69 8.04 -12.54
N GLU A 25 -9.66 7.21 -12.18
CA GLU A 25 -10.92 7.61 -11.53
C GLU A 25 -10.85 7.51 -10.00
N HIS A 26 -9.77 6.92 -9.45
CA HIS A 26 -9.55 6.85 -8.01
C HIS A 26 -8.89 8.13 -7.45
N TYR A 27 -9.68 9.20 -7.30
CA TYR A 27 -9.22 10.50 -6.79
C TYR A 27 -8.60 10.47 -5.37
N ARG A 28 -8.88 9.42 -4.61
CA ARG A 28 -8.35 9.22 -3.25
C ARG A 28 -7.29 8.12 -3.18
N SER A 29 -6.55 7.93 -4.27
CA SER A 29 -5.53 6.86 -4.33
C SER A 29 -4.46 7.02 -3.24
N TYR A 30 -4.22 8.24 -2.76
CA TYR A 30 -3.33 8.52 -1.62
C TYR A 30 -3.76 7.84 -0.29
N GLU A 31 -5.02 7.40 -0.16
CA GLU A 31 -5.49 6.70 1.05
C GLU A 31 -4.96 5.26 1.14
N PHE A 32 -4.47 4.71 0.03
CA PHE A 32 -3.98 3.34 -0.04
C PHE A 32 -2.55 3.27 -0.63
N MET A 33 -2.22 4.11 -1.61
CA MET A 33 -0.86 4.28 -2.12
C MET A 33 0.06 4.93 -1.07
N GLY A 34 1.35 4.63 -1.12
CA GLY A 34 2.35 5.18 -0.20
C GLY A 34 2.57 4.30 1.03
N ALA A 35 2.77 4.92 2.19
CA ALA A 35 3.11 4.24 3.44
C ALA A 35 2.04 4.52 4.50
N HIS A 36 1.38 3.47 4.99
CA HIS A 36 0.28 3.57 5.96
C HIS A 36 0.49 2.64 7.15
N ILE A 37 0.31 3.16 8.37
CA ILE A 37 0.33 2.34 9.59
C ILE A 37 -0.93 1.48 9.63
N MET A 38 -0.77 0.18 9.76
CA MET A 38 -1.89 -0.75 9.82
C MET A 38 -1.59 -2.02 10.60
N GLU A 39 -2.66 -2.66 11.06
CA GLU A 39 -2.61 -3.97 11.70
C GLU A 39 -2.89 -5.04 10.66
N PHE A 40 -1.97 -5.97 10.49
CA PHE A 40 -2.09 -7.13 9.60
C PHE A 40 -1.83 -8.40 10.39
N GLU A 41 -2.78 -9.33 10.38
CA GLU A 41 -2.72 -10.59 11.15
C GLU A 41 -2.36 -10.41 12.64
N GLY A 42 -2.91 -9.37 13.27
CA GLY A 42 -2.65 -9.06 14.69
C GLY A 42 -1.30 -8.38 14.96
N LYS A 43 -0.54 -8.00 13.93
CA LYS A 43 0.74 -7.30 14.05
C LYS A 43 0.60 -5.87 13.53
N LEU A 44 0.98 -4.90 14.35
CA LEU A 44 1.09 -3.50 13.94
C LEU A 44 2.36 -3.30 13.09
N GLY A 45 2.21 -2.68 11.92
CA GLY A 45 3.32 -2.39 11.01
C GLY A 45 2.98 -1.28 10.02
N VAL A 46 3.76 -1.20 8.94
CA VAL A 46 3.55 -0.26 7.84
C VAL A 46 3.36 -1.03 6.55
N GLN A 47 2.29 -0.75 5.81
CA GLN A 47 2.11 -1.22 4.45
C GLN A 47 2.66 -0.19 3.47
N PHE A 48 3.43 -0.69 2.51
CA PHE A 48 3.96 0.09 1.39
C PHE A 48 3.26 -0.33 0.11
N THR A 49 2.72 0.63 -0.63
CA THR A 49 2.07 0.39 -1.92
C THR A 49 2.60 1.37 -2.95
N VAL A 50 3.13 0.83 -4.04
CA VAL A 50 3.75 1.61 -5.12
C VAL A 50 3.25 1.11 -6.46
N TRP A 51 3.07 2.05 -7.40
CA TRP A 51 2.73 1.72 -8.77
C TRP A 51 4.03 1.68 -9.57
N ALA A 52 4.41 0.47 -10.00
CA ALA A 52 5.68 0.22 -10.68
C ALA A 52 5.49 -0.80 -11.82
N PRO A 53 4.68 -0.51 -12.85
CA PRO A 53 4.26 -1.48 -13.86
C PRO A 53 5.38 -2.01 -14.76
N HIS A 54 6.53 -1.34 -14.77
CA HIS A 54 7.70 -1.71 -15.57
C HIS A 54 8.94 -1.97 -14.72
N ALA A 55 8.80 -2.00 -13.39
CA ALA A 55 9.93 -2.35 -12.52
C ALA A 55 10.21 -3.85 -12.62
N GLN A 56 11.49 -4.20 -12.72
CA GLN A 56 11.92 -5.59 -12.64
C GLN A 56 11.77 -6.12 -11.21
N ASP A 57 12.22 -5.32 -10.23
CA ASP A 57 12.16 -5.62 -8.80
C ASP A 57 11.84 -4.35 -8.01
N VAL A 58 11.24 -4.52 -6.83
CA VAL A 58 10.91 -3.42 -5.90
C VAL A 58 11.32 -3.83 -4.49
N PHE A 59 12.06 -2.96 -3.82
CA PHE A 59 12.52 -3.14 -2.44
C PHE A 59 12.12 -1.95 -1.58
N VAL A 60 11.87 -2.18 -0.29
CA VAL A 60 11.71 -1.12 0.71
C VAL A 60 13.03 -1.01 1.48
N ALA A 61 13.66 0.17 1.42
CA ALA A 61 14.89 0.46 2.15
C ALA A 61 14.68 1.65 3.10
N GLY A 62 15.29 1.59 4.28
CA GLY A 62 15.24 2.64 5.27
C GLY A 62 16.06 2.30 6.51
N ASP A 63 15.96 3.14 7.55
CA ASP A 63 16.74 2.94 8.78
C ASP A 63 16.50 1.56 9.43
N PHE A 64 15.31 0.97 9.26
CA PHE A 64 14.93 -0.34 9.81
C PHE A 64 15.66 -1.53 9.17
N ASN A 65 16.33 -1.34 8.04
CA ASN A 65 17.16 -2.36 7.39
C ASN A 65 18.55 -1.83 7.01
N GLU A 66 19.04 -0.79 7.70
CA GLU A 66 20.33 -0.16 7.44
C GLU A 66 20.51 0.28 5.97
N TRP A 67 19.40 0.65 5.32
CA TRP A 67 19.36 0.98 3.89
C TRP A 67 19.80 -0.17 2.96
N GLY A 68 19.82 -1.40 3.46
CA GLY A 68 20.11 -2.61 2.71
C GLY A 68 18.93 -3.06 1.85
N TYR A 69 19.22 -3.59 0.66
CA TYR A 69 18.22 -4.18 -0.25
C TYR A 69 18.70 -5.47 -0.91
N PHE A 70 19.89 -5.96 -0.53
CA PHE A 70 20.48 -7.22 -0.98
C PHE A 70 20.75 -8.12 0.22
N GLN A 71 20.34 -9.39 0.11
CA GLN A 71 20.90 -10.50 0.88
C GLN A 71 21.13 -11.69 -0.05
#